data_AF-A0A914ILD7-F1
#
_entry.id   AF-A0A914ILD7-F1
#
_cell.length_a   1.000
_cell.length_b   1.000
_cell.length_c   1.000
_cell.angle_alpha   90.00
_cell.angle_beta   90.00
_cell.angle_gamma   90.00
#
_symmetry.space_group_name_H-M   'P 1'
#
loop_
_entity.id
_entity.type
_entity.pdbx_description
1 polymer ?
#
loop_
_entity_poly.entity_id
_entity_poly.type
_entity_poly.pdbx_seq_one_letter_code
_entity_poly.pdbx_strand_id
1 'polypeptide(L)'
;MKCPSQISSDGEGAPRGVDRMLPFIFESMLENETKIDACVRVCTENFTFGAEEEEIMTTTEQAYIEGATAHCFLNDLGKPVFHAHSNTYFGAWMRDAYPRTGADSQKRWMTTHFQGNTIKEYETEADLRRQLVHRTHKLPVMYDGTNLVFFNGSVYFHRAGTPKIARFELSSRRYWEIVVDPHAAHKGDNLSFFALFL
;
A
#
# COMPACT_ATOMS: atom_id res chain seq x y z
N MET A 1 44.11 4.62 -16.07
CA MET A 1 43.66 4.87 -17.45
C MET A 1 43.69 6.39 -17.66
N LYS A 2 44.32 6.90 -18.72
CA LYS A 2 44.42 8.35 -18.99
C LYS A 2 43.18 8.80 -19.76
N CYS A 3 42.50 9.84 -19.27
CA CYS A 3 41.39 10.46 -19.98
C CYS A 3 41.92 11.30 -21.16
N PRO A 4 41.30 11.22 -22.35
CA PRO A 4 41.65 12.09 -23.46
C PRO A 4 41.10 13.49 -23.20
N SER A 5 41.94 14.49 -23.44
CA SER A 5 41.55 15.89 -23.54
C SER A 5 41.23 16.19 -25.01
N GLN A 6 39.99 16.62 -25.27
CA GLN A 6 39.46 17.38 -26.42
C GLN A 6 38.10 16.79 -26.85
N ILE A 7 37.05 17.60 -26.76
CA ILE A 7 35.73 17.35 -27.36
C ILE A 7 35.71 18.20 -28.64
N SER A 8 35.75 17.57 -29.81
CA SER A 8 35.37 18.22 -31.07
C SER A 8 33.88 17.97 -31.31
N SER A 9 33.13 19.04 -31.48
CA SER A 9 31.74 19.04 -31.89
C SER A 9 31.63 18.72 -33.38
N ASP A 10 31.17 17.52 -33.71
CA ASP A 10 30.53 17.25 -35.00
C ASP A 10 29.41 16.23 -34.74
N GLY A 11 28.18 16.67 -34.99
CA GLY A 11 26.99 15.85 -34.81
C GLY A 11 26.85 14.87 -35.97
N GLU A 12 26.96 13.57 -35.68
CA GLU A 12 26.22 12.49 -36.34
C GLU A 12 26.62 11.16 -35.70
N GLY A 13 25.71 10.56 -34.93
CA GLY A 13 25.87 9.21 -34.37
C GLY A 13 25.65 9.12 -32.86
N ALA A 14 24.42 9.37 -32.39
CA ALA A 14 24.06 9.07 -31.01
C ALA A 14 24.14 7.55 -30.76
N PRO A 15 24.89 7.05 -29.76
CA PRO A 15 24.82 5.66 -29.35
C PRO A 15 23.47 5.41 -28.69
N ARG A 16 22.73 4.40 -29.15
CA ARG A 16 21.50 3.94 -28.51
C ARG A 16 21.82 3.54 -27.07
N GLY A 17 21.27 4.26 -26.10
CA GLY A 17 21.33 3.90 -24.69
C GLY A 17 20.63 2.57 -24.49
N VAL A 18 21.41 1.50 -24.30
CA VAL A 18 20.88 0.23 -23.83
C VAL A 18 20.75 0.37 -22.32
N ASP A 19 19.51 0.35 -21.85
CA ASP A 19 19.20 0.31 -20.42
C ASP A 19 19.75 -1.00 -19.85
N ARG A 20 20.95 -0.92 -19.26
CA ARG A 20 21.60 -2.04 -18.59
C ARG A 20 21.43 -1.85 -17.10
N MET A 21 20.72 -2.79 -16.49
CA MET A 21 20.63 -2.93 -15.04
C MET A 21 22.04 -2.87 -14.44
N LEU A 22 22.19 -2.04 -13.40
CA LEU A 22 23.46 -1.80 -12.73
C LEU A 22 24.10 -3.14 -12.30
N PRO A 23 25.41 -3.33 -12.54
CA PRO A 23 26.09 -4.53 -12.09
C PRO A 23 25.96 -4.68 -10.57
N PHE A 24 25.73 -5.91 -10.09
CA PHE A 24 25.56 -6.27 -8.67
C PHE A 24 26.67 -5.72 -7.74
N ILE A 25 27.85 -5.45 -8.31
CA ILE A 25 28.99 -4.84 -7.62
C ILE A 25 28.68 -3.40 -7.12
N PHE A 26 27.84 -2.64 -7.84
CA PHE A 26 27.41 -1.30 -7.41
C PHE A 26 26.34 -1.35 -6.31
N GLU A 27 25.46 -2.34 -6.35
CA GLU A 27 24.39 -2.55 -5.36
C GLU A 27 25.00 -2.89 -3.98
N SER A 28 25.96 -3.82 -3.95
CA SER A 28 26.71 -4.21 -2.73
C SER A 28 27.60 -3.10 -2.15
N MET A 29 27.96 -2.09 -2.95
CA MET A 29 28.74 -0.94 -2.47
C MET A 29 27.87 0.14 -1.82
N LEU A 30 26.58 0.23 -2.19
CA LEU A 30 25.61 1.13 -1.55
C LEU A 30 25.14 0.59 -0.18
N GLU A 31 25.18 -0.71 0.04
CA GLU A 31 24.73 -1.34 1.29
C GLU A 31 25.76 -1.30 2.44
N ASN A 32 27.01 -0.90 2.17
CA ASN A 32 28.07 -0.89 3.18
C ASN A 32 28.60 0.53 3.43
N GLU A 33 27.88 1.28 4.26
CA GLU A 33 28.08 2.70 4.60
C GLU A 33 29.37 3.02 5.38
N THR A 34 30.57 2.75 4.84
CA THR A 34 31.79 3.15 5.59
C THR A 34 32.87 3.90 4.83
N LYS A 35 32.69 4.31 3.57
CA LYS A 35 33.58 5.35 2.95
C LYS A 35 33.23 5.86 1.55
N ILE A 36 32.03 5.60 1.04
CA ILE A 36 31.72 5.83 -0.39
C ILE A 36 31.05 7.20 -0.65
N ASP A 37 30.58 7.88 0.39
CA ASP A 37 29.71 9.05 0.23
C ASP A 37 30.41 10.32 -0.30
N ALA A 38 31.73 10.42 -0.14
CA ALA A 38 32.50 11.57 -0.65
C ALA A 38 32.96 11.38 -2.11
N CYS A 39 33.29 10.15 -2.53
CA CYS A 39 33.83 9.89 -3.87
C CYS A 39 32.71 9.85 -4.92
N VAL A 40 31.56 9.27 -4.58
CA VAL A 40 30.41 9.19 -5.48
C VAL A 40 29.84 10.58 -5.72
N ARG A 41 29.70 11.42 -4.68
CA ARG A 41 29.19 12.79 -4.79
C ARG A 41 30.04 13.66 -5.75
N VAL A 42 31.37 13.56 -5.68
CA VAL A 42 32.29 14.28 -6.58
C VAL A 42 32.19 13.80 -8.04
N CYS A 43 31.93 12.51 -8.26
CA CYS A 43 31.80 11.95 -9.61
C CYS A 43 30.41 12.16 -10.24
N THR A 44 29.37 12.42 -9.45
CA THR A 44 27.99 12.65 -9.93
C THR A 44 27.67 14.11 -10.22
N GLU A 45 28.48 15.06 -9.74
CA GLU A 45 28.23 16.51 -9.91
C GLU A 45 28.39 17.04 -11.36
N ASN A 46 28.81 16.22 -12.32
CA ASN A 46 28.84 16.58 -13.74
C ASN A 46 27.68 16.00 -14.58
N PHE A 47 26.70 15.33 -13.96
CA PHE A 47 25.43 15.08 -14.64
C PHE A 47 24.52 16.31 -14.44
N THR A 48 24.71 17.32 -15.26
CA THR A 48 23.66 18.31 -15.49
C THR A 48 22.52 17.59 -16.21
N PHE A 49 21.56 17.07 -15.45
CA PHE A 49 20.21 16.93 -15.99
C PHE A 49 19.74 18.35 -16.29
N GLY A 50 19.61 18.67 -17.57
CA GLY A 50 18.93 19.89 -17.98
C GLY A 50 17.58 19.91 -17.28
N ALA A 51 17.30 21.01 -16.58
CA ALA A 51 15.97 21.31 -16.11
C ALA A 51 15.09 21.52 -17.35
N GLU A 52 14.52 20.46 -17.87
CA GLU A 52 13.25 20.55 -18.59
C GLU A 52 12.18 20.58 -17.50
N GLU A 53 11.50 21.71 -17.39
CA GLU A 53 10.26 21.84 -16.63
C GLU A 53 9.22 20.92 -17.27
N GLU A 54 9.22 19.64 -16.89
CA GLU A 54 8.03 18.81 -17.07
C GLU A 54 6.98 19.31 -16.07
N GLU A 55 5.96 20.00 -16.58
CA GLU A 55 4.71 20.21 -15.86
C GLU A 55 4.08 18.84 -15.56
N ILE A 56 4.44 18.28 -14.41
CA ILE A 56 3.79 17.09 -13.88
C ILE A 56 2.37 17.52 -13.48
N MET A 57 1.41 17.18 -14.34
CA MET A 57 -0.01 17.26 -14.03
C MET A 57 -0.26 16.42 -12.77
N THR A 58 -0.44 17.10 -11.65
CA THR A 58 -0.59 16.54 -10.31
C THR A 58 -1.87 15.73 -10.22
N THR A 59 -1.73 14.41 -10.37
CA THR A 59 -2.80 13.45 -10.09
C THR A 59 -2.51 12.71 -8.80
N THR A 60 -3.48 12.84 -7.89
CA THR A 60 -3.72 12.03 -6.71
C THR A 60 -2.82 12.33 -5.51
N GLU A 61 -3.31 13.23 -4.66
CA GLU A 61 -2.94 13.38 -3.25
C GLU A 61 -3.21 12.04 -2.52
N GLN A 62 -2.29 11.09 -2.67
CA GLN A 62 -2.09 10.08 -1.65
C GLN A 62 -1.67 10.83 -0.38
N ALA A 63 -2.18 10.42 0.78
CA ALA A 63 -1.73 10.96 2.05
C ALA A 63 -0.27 10.55 2.28
N TYR A 64 0.65 11.26 1.62
CA TYR A 64 2.06 11.23 1.95
C TYR A 64 2.19 12.02 3.25
N ILE A 65 2.50 11.32 4.33
CA ILE A 65 2.95 11.98 5.54
C ILE A 65 4.32 12.57 5.17
N GLU A 66 4.35 13.87 4.90
CA GLU A 66 5.59 14.60 4.70
C GLU A 66 6.54 14.31 5.86
N GLY A 67 7.70 13.71 5.56
CA GLY A 67 8.70 13.34 6.57
C GLY A 67 8.55 11.95 7.19
N ALA A 68 7.70 11.07 6.66
CA ALA A 68 7.74 9.65 7.02
C ALA A 68 9.06 9.02 6.53
N THR A 69 10.07 9.04 7.39
CA THR A 69 11.32 8.32 7.17
C THR A 69 11.09 6.84 7.45
N ALA A 70 11.58 5.97 6.56
CA ALA A 70 11.70 4.55 6.88
C ALA A 70 12.54 4.43 8.18
N HIS A 71 12.21 3.47 9.05
CA HIS A 71 12.87 3.24 10.34
C HIS A 71 12.54 4.23 11.49
N CYS A 72 11.29 4.71 11.57
CA CYS A 72 10.79 5.42 12.74
C CYS A 72 10.15 4.51 13.80
N PHE A 73 10.20 4.94 15.07
CA PHE A 73 9.44 4.35 16.16
C PHE A 73 8.22 5.23 16.51
N LEU A 74 7.12 4.59 16.90
CA LEU A 74 5.95 5.30 17.43
C LEU A 74 6.32 5.93 18.78
N ASN A 75 6.26 7.26 18.86
CA ASN A 75 6.59 8.00 20.09
C ASN A 75 5.34 8.34 20.92
N ASP A 76 4.26 8.79 20.28
CA ASP A 76 3.05 9.23 20.97
C ASP A 76 1.79 8.98 20.12
N LEU A 77 0.63 8.97 20.77
CA LEU A 77 -0.68 8.76 20.15
C LEU A 77 -1.56 10.03 20.28
N GLY A 78 -2.15 10.43 19.16
CA GLY A 78 -3.07 11.57 19.13
C GLY A 78 -4.43 11.28 19.79
N LYS A 79 -5.22 12.33 20.01
CA LYS A 79 -6.60 12.21 20.50
C LYS A 79 -7.47 11.51 19.43
N PRO A 80 -8.34 10.56 19.82
CA PRO A 80 -9.22 9.89 18.86
C PRO A 80 -10.21 10.88 18.24
N VAL A 81 -10.47 10.72 16.94
CA VAL A 81 -11.43 11.53 16.19
C VAL A 81 -12.64 10.68 15.84
N PHE A 82 -13.83 11.20 16.14
CA PHE A 82 -15.08 10.53 15.78
C PHE A 82 -15.38 10.73 14.29
N HIS A 83 -15.41 9.63 13.53
CA HIS A 83 -15.74 9.65 12.10
C HIS A 83 -17.22 9.42 11.81
N ALA A 84 -17.79 8.33 12.34
CA ALA A 84 -19.18 7.91 12.08
C ALA A 84 -19.71 6.93 13.14
N HIS A 85 -21.02 6.69 13.13
CA HIS A 85 -21.68 5.63 13.90
C HIS A 85 -22.46 4.68 12.97
N SER A 86 -22.66 3.45 13.41
CA SER A 86 -23.46 2.45 12.71
C SER A 86 -24.50 1.83 13.64
N ASN A 87 -25.55 1.23 13.07
CA ASN A 87 -26.64 0.59 13.81
C ASN A 87 -26.31 -0.86 14.23
N THR A 88 -25.05 -1.27 14.16
CA THR A 88 -24.57 -2.57 14.63
C THR A 88 -23.60 -2.40 15.78
N TYR A 89 -23.65 -3.32 16.76
CA TYR A 89 -22.78 -3.29 17.93
C TYR A 89 -21.32 -3.62 17.60
N PHE A 90 -21.10 -4.46 16.60
CA PHE A 90 -19.77 -4.93 16.21
C PHE A 90 -19.59 -4.85 14.70
N GLY A 91 -18.35 -4.63 14.27
CA GLY A 91 -18.00 -4.53 12.87
C GLY A 91 -16.67 -3.81 12.72
N ALA A 92 -16.25 -3.63 11.48
CA ALA A 92 -15.08 -2.84 11.15
C ALA A 92 -15.39 -1.93 9.96
N TRP A 93 -14.74 -0.79 9.91
CA TRP A 93 -14.70 0.05 8.72
C TRP A 93 -13.27 0.49 8.45
N MET A 94 -12.92 0.69 7.19
CA MET A 94 -11.59 1.16 6.80
C MET A 94 -11.55 1.69 5.38
N ARG A 95 -10.40 2.28 5.04
CA ARG A 95 -10.00 2.65 3.69
C ARG A 95 -9.15 1.54 3.08
N ASP A 96 -8.98 1.60 1.76
CA ASP A 96 -7.93 0.82 1.11
C ASP A 96 -6.57 1.45 1.42
N ALA A 97 -5.63 0.65 1.92
CA ALA A 97 -4.26 1.13 2.20
C ALA A 97 -3.46 1.43 0.91
N TYR A 98 -3.87 0.86 -0.23
CA TYR A 98 -3.25 1.12 -1.53
C TYR A 98 -4.32 1.24 -2.62
N PRO A 99 -5.06 2.36 -2.68
CA PRO A 99 -6.12 2.55 -3.66
C PRO A 99 -5.55 2.65 -5.08
N ARG A 100 -6.23 2.04 -6.06
CA ARG A 100 -5.79 2.06 -7.48
C ARG A 100 -6.05 3.40 -8.16
N THR A 101 -7.04 4.14 -7.70
CA THR A 101 -7.46 5.43 -8.26
C THR A 101 -7.71 6.44 -7.16
N GLY A 102 -7.65 7.74 -7.49
CA GLY A 102 -8.00 8.80 -6.55
C GLY A 102 -9.46 8.76 -6.08
N ALA A 103 -10.37 8.21 -6.89
CA ALA A 103 -11.74 7.98 -6.45
C ALA A 103 -11.82 6.84 -5.41
N ASP A 104 -11.01 5.80 -5.55
CA ASP A 104 -10.98 4.68 -4.60
C ASP A 104 -10.40 5.07 -3.23
N SER A 105 -9.57 6.12 -3.14
CA SER A 105 -9.03 6.61 -1.86
C SER A 105 -10.10 7.24 -0.96
N GLN A 106 -11.20 7.73 -1.55
CA GLN A 106 -12.33 8.32 -0.83
C GLN A 106 -13.33 7.28 -0.33
N LYS A 107 -13.29 6.07 -0.88
CA LYS A 107 -14.20 5.01 -0.49
C LYS A 107 -14.02 4.60 0.97
N ARG A 108 -15.10 4.15 1.57
CA ARG A 108 -15.10 3.50 2.88
C ARG A 108 -15.73 2.12 2.73
N TRP A 109 -15.07 1.13 3.32
CA TRP A 109 -15.56 -0.23 3.38
C TRP A 109 -16.02 -0.52 4.79
N MET A 110 -17.14 -1.23 4.93
CA MET A 110 -17.66 -1.62 6.23
C MET A 110 -18.12 -3.08 6.24
N THR A 111 -17.76 -3.79 7.29
CA THR A 111 -18.33 -5.07 7.68
C THR A 111 -19.15 -4.94 8.95
N THR A 112 -20.15 -5.80 9.09
CA THR A 112 -21.07 -5.81 10.24
C THR A 112 -20.98 -7.15 10.94
N HIS A 113 -21.04 -7.13 12.27
CA HIS A 113 -20.86 -8.28 13.15
C HIS A 113 -19.45 -8.91 13.08
N PHE A 114 -19.22 -9.92 13.91
CA PHE A 114 -17.97 -10.70 13.91
C PHE A 114 -17.94 -11.74 12.80
N GLN A 115 -19.09 -12.14 12.28
CA GLN A 115 -19.19 -13.15 11.25
C GLN A 115 -20.20 -12.72 10.19
N GLY A 116 -19.86 -12.95 8.94
CA GLY A 116 -20.71 -12.60 7.82
C GLY A 116 -20.00 -12.85 6.50
N ASN A 117 -20.68 -12.54 5.40
CA ASN A 117 -20.13 -12.61 4.05
C ASN A 117 -20.43 -11.34 3.25
N THR A 118 -20.75 -10.25 3.94
CA THR A 118 -21.21 -9.03 3.28
C THR A 118 -20.29 -7.87 3.65
N ILE A 119 -19.90 -7.11 2.62
CA ILE A 119 -19.11 -5.88 2.72
C ILE A 119 -19.93 -4.75 2.10
N LYS A 120 -20.10 -3.66 2.85
CA LYS A 120 -20.77 -2.44 2.38
C LYS A 120 -19.70 -1.47 1.87
N GLU A 121 -19.92 -0.98 0.66
CA GLU A 121 -19.14 0.08 0.02
C GLU A 121 -19.88 1.41 0.17
N TYR A 122 -19.15 2.43 0.58
CA TYR A 122 -19.57 3.81 0.61
C TYR A 122 -18.61 4.61 -0.28
N GLU A 123 -19.12 5.49 -1.14
CA GLU A 123 -18.28 6.31 -2.03
C GLU A 123 -17.43 7.32 -1.25
N THR A 124 -18.01 7.88 -0.17
CA THR A 124 -17.35 8.89 0.65
C THR A 124 -17.56 8.66 2.14
N GLU A 125 -16.78 9.36 2.97
CA GLU A 125 -17.00 9.39 4.43
C GLU A 125 -18.34 10.03 4.82
N ALA A 126 -18.84 10.98 4.02
CA ALA A 126 -20.14 11.58 4.26
C ALA A 126 -21.27 10.55 4.09
N ASP A 127 -21.13 9.64 3.14
CA ASP A 127 -22.09 8.56 2.92
C ASP A 127 -22.02 7.51 4.04
N LEU A 128 -20.82 7.22 4.54
CA LEU A 128 -20.66 6.40 5.74
C LEU A 128 -21.40 7.02 6.94
N ARG A 129 -21.25 8.33 7.16
CA ARG A 129 -21.95 9.06 8.25
C ARG A 129 -23.47 9.03 8.12
N ARG A 130 -23.97 9.14 6.88
CA ARG A 130 -25.41 9.07 6.57
C ARG A 130 -25.94 7.64 6.41
N GLN A 131 -25.06 6.65 6.50
CA GLN A 131 -25.35 5.23 6.28
C GLN A 131 -25.93 4.95 4.87
N LEU A 132 -25.54 5.73 3.87
CA LEU A 132 -25.95 5.58 2.47
C LEU A 132 -25.05 4.58 1.74
N VAL A 133 -25.48 3.32 1.68
CA VAL A 133 -24.69 2.25 1.03
C VAL A 133 -24.72 2.43 -0.49
N HIS A 134 -23.55 2.57 -1.11
CA HIS A 134 -23.43 2.64 -2.56
C HIS A 134 -23.54 1.25 -3.20
N ARG A 135 -22.77 0.28 -2.67
CA ARG A 135 -22.76 -1.09 -3.18
C ARG A 135 -22.59 -2.08 -2.05
N THR A 136 -23.17 -3.26 -2.22
CA THR A 136 -22.99 -4.38 -1.30
C THR A 136 -22.30 -5.53 -2.01
N HIS A 137 -21.12 -5.92 -1.54
CA HIS A 137 -20.36 -7.05 -2.05
C HIS A 137 -20.62 -8.28 -1.20
N LYS A 138 -20.99 -9.38 -1.86
CA LYS A 138 -21.18 -10.67 -1.21
C LYS A 138 -19.98 -11.56 -1.49
N LEU A 139 -19.30 -11.96 -0.42
CA LEU A 139 -18.18 -12.88 -0.44
C LEU A 139 -18.68 -14.32 -0.67
N PRO A 140 -17.88 -15.17 -1.33
CA PRO A 140 -18.24 -16.57 -1.57
C PRO A 140 -18.22 -17.42 -0.29
N VAL A 141 -17.50 -16.97 0.74
CA VAL A 141 -17.37 -17.64 2.04
C VAL A 141 -17.62 -16.63 3.17
N MET A 142 -17.81 -17.14 4.38
CA MET A 142 -17.94 -16.31 5.58
C MET A 142 -16.55 -15.89 6.09
N TYR A 143 -16.42 -14.61 6.45
CA TYR A 143 -15.34 -14.13 7.29
C TYR A 143 -15.65 -14.35 8.76
N ASP A 144 -14.61 -14.35 9.57
CA ASP A 144 -14.67 -14.44 11.03
C ASP A 144 -13.70 -13.43 11.65
N GLY A 145 -14.19 -12.65 12.63
CA GLY A 145 -13.53 -11.50 13.21
C GLY A 145 -13.81 -10.17 12.50
N THR A 146 -13.17 -9.11 13.00
CA THR A 146 -13.24 -7.73 12.46
C THR A 146 -11.91 -7.27 11.85
N ASN A 147 -10.98 -8.19 11.64
CA ASN A 147 -9.60 -7.95 11.20
C ASN A 147 -9.43 -8.03 9.67
N LEU A 148 -10.47 -7.67 8.92
CA LEU A 148 -10.37 -7.62 7.46
C LEU A 148 -9.43 -6.48 7.07
N VAL A 149 -8.72 -6.61 5.94
CA VAL A 149 -7.84 -5.56 5.43
C VAL A 149 -8.14 -5.33 3.95
N PHE A 150 -8.21 -4.07 3.53
CA PHE A 150 -8.34 -3.69 2.14
C PHE A 150 -7.00 -3.20 1.61
N PHE A 151 -6.53 -3.85 0.55
CA PHE A 151 -5.28 -3.53 -0.11
C PHE A 151 -5.40 -3.75 -1.61
N ASN A 152 -5.11 -2.71 -2.40
CA ASN A 152 -5.07 -2.77 -3.86
C ASN A 152 -6.36 -3.32 -4.48
N GLY A 153 -7.52 -2.81 -4.04
CA GLY A 153 -8.84 -3.20 -4.53
C GLY A 153 -9.26 -4.63 -4.15
N SER A 154 -8.52 -5.27 -3.23
CA SER A 154 -8.82 -6.61 -2.72
C SER A 154 -9.06 -6.57 -1.23
N VAL A 155 -9.95 -7.43 -0.74
CA VAL A 155 -10.16 -7.67 0.68
C VAL A 155 -9.49 -8.96 1.10
N TYR A 156 -8.77 -8.89 2.21
CA TYR A 156 -8.10 -10.00 2.88
C TYR A 156 -8.82 -10.26 4.20
N PHE A 157 -9.19 -11.50 4.45
CA PHE A 157 -9.96 -11.83 5.63
C PHE A 157 -9.73 -13.27 6.09
N HIS A 158 -9.96 -13.51 7.37
CA HIS A 158 -9.89 -14.85 7.94
C HIS A 158 -11.13 -15.66 7.56
N ARG A 159 -10.91 -16.85 6.99
CA ARG A 159 -12.01 -17.74 6.57
C ARG A 159 -12.57 -18.48 7.78
N ALA A 160 -13.86 -18.28 8.05
CA ALA A 160 -14.52 -18.81 9.22
C ALA A 160 -14.27 -20.31 9.46
N GLY A 161 -13.83 -20.64 10.67
CA GLY A 161 -13.59 -22.02 11.10
C GLY A 161 -12.45 -22.73 10.37
N THR A 162 -11.49 -22.01 9.78
CA THR A 162 -10.28 -22.62 9.19
C THR A 162 -9.06 -21.74 9.39
N PRO A 163 -7.83 -22.29 9.45
CA PRO A 163 -6.60 -21.51 9.60
C PRO A 163 -6.16 -20.88 8.27
N LYS A 164 -7.11 -20.33 7.52
CA LYS A 164 -6.92 -19.83 6.16
C LYS A 164 -7.22 -18.34 6.09
N ILE A 165 -6.39 -17.63 5.34
CA ILE A 165 -6.69 -16.27 4.90
C ILE A 165 -7.18 -16.35 3.45
N ALA A 166 -8.29 -15.68 3.20
CA ALA A 166 -8.85 -15.54 1.88
C ALA A 166 -8.55 -14.15 1.30
N ARG A 167 -8.32 -14.09 -0.01
CA ARG A 167 -8.26 -12.87 -0.80
C ARG A 167 -9.44 -12.84 -1.75
N PHE A 168 -10.18 -11.75 -1.76
CA PHE A 168 -11.25 -11.51 -2.72
C PHE A 168 -11.04 -10.17 -3.42
N GLU A 169 -10.90 -10.19 -4.75
CA GLU A 169 -10.79 -8.98 -5.55
C GLU A 169 -12.19 -8.43 -5.86
N LEU A 170 -12.47 -7.18 -5.47
CA LEU A 170 -13.82 -6.62 -5.49
C LEU A 170 -14.34 -6.35 -6.91
N SER A 171 -13.44 -6.01 -7.85
CA SER A 171 -13.77 -5.70 -9.24
C SER A 171 -14.01 -6.95 -10.08
N SER A 172 -13.05 -7.88 -10.06
CA SER A 172 -13.07 -9.11 -10.86
C SER A 172 -13.86 -10.25 -10.21
N ARG A 173 -14.19 -10.11 -8.92
CA ARG A 173 -14.78 -11.16 -8.06
C ARG A 173 -13.94 -12.43 -7.97
N ARG A 174 -12.64 -12.34 -8.24
CA ARG A 174 -11.72 -13.48 -8.11
C ARG A 174 -11.45 -13.78 -6.64
N TYR A 175 -11.49 -15.06 -6.32
CA TYR A 175 -11.34 -15.59 -4.98
C TYR A 175 -10.12 -16.50 -4.88
N TRP A 176 -9.39 -16.40 -3.78
CA TRP A 176 -8.24 -17.26 -3.47
C TRP A 176 -8.11 -17.48 -1.96
N GLU A 177 -7.49 -18.59 -1.56
CA GLU A 177 -7.25 -18.95 -0.15
C GLU A 177 -5.81 -19.44 0.02
N ILE A 178 -5.23 -19.16 1.19
CA ILE A 178 -3.97 -19.74 1.64
C ILE A 178 -4.05 -20.15 3.10
N VAL A 179 -3.41 -21.27 3.43
CA VAL A 179 -3.15 -21.67 4.81
C VAL A 179 -1.90 -20.91 5.28
N VAL A 180 -2.04 -20.09 6.32
CA VAL A 180 -0.90 -19.34 6.87
C VAL A 180 -0.03 -20.25 7.74
N ASP A 181 -0.67 -20.92 8.70
CA ASP A 181 -0.06 -21.91 9.56
C ASP A 181 -1.13 -22.98 9.88
N PRO A 182 -0.88 -24.27 9.62
CA PRO A 182 -1.79 -25.35 9.96
C PRO A 182 -2.18 -25.41 11.45
N HIS A 183 -1.33 -24.89 12.34
CA HIS A 183 -1.52 -24.90 13.80
C HIS A 183 -2.11 -23.59 14.33
N ALA A 184 -2.36 -22.59 13.47
CA ALA A 184 -2.98 -21.35 13.90
C ALA A 184 -4.33 -21.61 14.57
N ALA A 185 -4.54 -20.99 15.73
CA ALA A 185 -5.83 -21.03 16.42
C ALA A 185 -6.90 -20.35 15.56
N HIS A 186 -7.98 -21.07 15.28
CA HIS A 186 -9.03 -20.62 14.36
C HIS A 186 -10.45 -21.12 14.76
N LYS A 187 -10.55 -21.80 15.92
CA LYS A 187 -11.80 -22.31 16.51
C LYS A 187 -11.72 -22.28 18.03
N GLY A 188 -12.85 -21.97 18.69
CA GLY A 188 -13.00 -21.98 20.14
C GLY A 188 -12.53 -20.69 20.81
N ASP A 189 -12.35 -20.73 22.13
CA ASP A 189 -12.01 -19.57 22.98
C ASP A 189 -10.56 -19.08 22.81
N ASN A 190 -9.75 -19.75 21.98
CA ASN A 190 -8.42 -19.31 21.59
C ASN A 190 -8.52 -18.29 20.44
N LEU A 191 -9.16 -17.16 20.71
CA LEU A 191 -9.32 -16.05 19.77
C LEU A 191 -8.10 -15.14 19.81
N SER A 192 -7.33 -15.10 18.71
CA SER A 192 -6.31 -14.07 18.52
C SER A 192 -7.00 -12.78 18.05
N PHE A 193 -7.13 -11.80 18.95
CA PHE A 193 -7.61 -10.46 18.57
C PHE A 193 -6.48 -9.68 17.90
N PHE A 194 -6.47 -9.64 16.57
CA PHE A 194 -5.69 -8.65 15.82
C PHE A 194 -6.56 -7.44 15.50
N ALA A 195 -6.48 -6.40 16.32
CA ALA A 195 -7.01 -5.10 15.98
C ALA A 195 -5.95 -4.31 15.20
N LEU A 196 -6.05 -4.30 13.88
CA LEU A 196 -5.34 -3.31 13.05
C LEU A 196 -6.18 -2.02 13.07
N PHE A 197 -5.82 -1.09 13.95
CA PHE A 197 -6.19 0.31 13.79
C PHE A 197 -5.09 0.97 12.93
N LEU A 198 -5.45 1.42 11.74
CA LEU A 198 -4.63 2.31 10.91
C LEU A 198 -5.27 3.70 10.91
#